data_AF-A0A2L2Z681-F1
#
_entry.id   AF-A0A2L2Z681-F1
#
_cell.length_a   1.000
_cell.length_b   1.000
_cell.length_c   1.000
_cell.angle_alpha   90.00
_cell.angle_beta   90.00
_cell.angle_gamma   90.00
#
_symmetry.space_group_name_H-M   'P 1'
#
loop_
_entity.id
_entity.type
_entity.pdbx_description
1 polymer ?
#
loop_
_entity_poly.entity_id
_entity_poly.type
_entity_poly.pdbx_seq_one_letter_code
_entity_poly.pdbx_strand_id
1 'polypeptide(L)'
;EGAEDMCRTYNADLVAVNTLEELSFIRSWLRENDPQHRRWFTSGRDDGDNVWIWDNGGSLFSDIDSLFLPMQNASFLRFAAYNYSDLANKWGLQKVDSTELMAYICEIWKENLNQLIITERDIDY
;
A
#
# COMPACT_ATOMS: atom_id res chain seq x y z
N GLU A 1 -1.91 0.35 -17.80
CA GLU A 1 -0.83 1.00 -17.05
C GLU A 1 -0.98 0.58 -15.60
N GLY A 2 0.10 0.10 -14.98
CA GLY A 2 0.06 -0.40 -13.60
C GLY A 2 0.17 0.74 -12.59
N ALA A 3 -0.25 0.49 -11.35
CA ALA A 3 -0.10 1.46 -10.26
C ALA A 3 1.36 1.89 -10.04
N GLU A 4 2.31 0.97 -10.25
CA GLU A 4 3.75 1.22 -10.19
C GLU A 4 4.22 2.22 -11.26
N ASP A 5 3.80 2.02 -12.51
CA ASP A 5 4.12 2.93 -13.62
C ASP A 5 3.61 4.34 -13.31
N MET A 6 2.40 4.44 -12.76
CA MET A 6 1.79 5.72 -12.39
C MET A 6 2.60 6.45 -11.32
N CYS A 7 3.02 5.78 -10.25
CA CYS A 7 3.89 6.42 -9.24
C CYS A 7 5.21 6.91 -9.85
N ARG A 8 5.81 6.12 -10.74
CA ARG A 8 7.09 6.47 -11.38
C ARG A 8 7.02 7.70 -12.28
N THR A 9 5.85 8.00 -12.86
CA THR A 9 5.66 9.26 -13.60
C THR A 9 5.89 10.50 -12.73
N TYR A 10 5.74 10.37 -11.41
CA TYR A 10 5.92 11.43 -10.42
C TYR A 10 7.27 11.37 -9.68
N ASN A 11 8.24 10.58 -10.16
CA ASN A 11 9.49 10.26 -9.45
C ASN A 11 9.25 9.65 -8.06
N ALA A 12 8.17 8.89 -7.94
CA ALA A 12 7.78 8.16 -6.74
C ALA A 12 7.73 6.66 -7.04
N ASP A 13 7.65 5.85 -5.99
CA ASP A 13 7.46 4.40 -6.10
C ASP A 13 6.19 3.99 -5.35
N LEU A 14 5.71 2.75 -5.54
CA LEU A 14 4.61 2.24 -4.73
C LEU A 14 5.04 2.09 -3.28
N VAL A 15 4.16 2.48 -2.35
CA VAL A 15 4.48 2.48 -0.92
C VAL A 15 4.97 1.12 -0.44
N ALA A 16 6.10 1.12 0.26
CA ALA A 16 6.67 -0.02 0.95
C ALA A 16 6.40 0.12 2.44
N VAL A 17 5.97 -0.96 3.09
CA VAL A 17 5.69 -0.97 4.53
C VAL A 17 6.75 -1.82 5.23
N ASN A 18 7.79 -1.16 5.69
CA ASN A 18 9.01 -1.78 6.22
C ASN A 18 9.11 -1.66 7.75
N THR A 19 8.31 -0.79 8.36
CA THR A 19 8.29 -0.59 9.82
C THR A 19 6.87 -0.55 10.41
N LEU A 20 6.75 -0.83 11.72
CA LEU A 20 5.50 -0.66 12.46
C LEU A 20 5.04 0.80 12.51
N GLU A 21 5.99 1.74 12.45
CA GLU A 21 5.72 3.17 12.42
C GLU A 21 5.02 3.57 11.12
N GLU A 22 5.54 3.13 9.96
CA GLU A 22 4.90 3.34 8.65
C GLU A 22 3.50 2.72 8.61
N LEU A 23 3.34 1.50 9.13
CA LEU A 23 2.04 0.85 9.24
C LEU A 23 1.06 1.70 10.05
N SER A 24 1.49 2.21 11.22
CA SER A 24 0.67 3.06 12.10
C SER A 24 0.30 4.39 11.44
N PHE A 25 1.26 5.00 10.75
CA PHE A 25 1.07 6.24 10.01
C PHE A 25 0.01 6.07 8.91
N ILE A 26 0.17 5.08 8.02
CA ILE A 26 -0.77 4.84 6.92
C ILE A 26 -2.17 4.53 7.44
N ARG A 27 -2.29 3.68 8.48
CA ARG A 27 -3.60 3.37 9.10
C ARG A 27 -4.29 4.60 9.66
N SER A 28 -3.54 5.48 10.33
CA SER A 28 -4.08 6.71 10.92
C SER A 28 -4.53 7.67 9.82
N TRP A 29 -3.71 7.84 8.79
CA TRP A 29 -4.02 8.68 7.65
C TRP A 29 -5.27 8.19 6.91
N LEU A 30 -5.36 6.90 6.58
CA LEU A 30 -6.51 6.30 5.89
C LEU A 30 -7.81 6.45 6.69
N ARG A 31 -7.74 6.26 8.01
CA ARG A 31 -8.90 6.46 8.90
C ARG A 31 -9.43 7.89 8.85
N GLU A 32 -8.56 8.88 8.70
CA GLU A 32 -8.92 10.29 8.71
C GLU A 32 -9.31 10.82 7.32
N ASN A 33 -8.75 10.23 6.25
CA ASN A 33 -8.83 10.79 4.89
C ASN A 33 -9.62 9.93 3.90
N ASP A 34 -9.96 8.67 4.22
CA ASP A 34 -10.72 7.79 3.33
C ASP A 34 -12.00 7.25 3.97
N PRO A 35 -13.04 8.10 4.14
CA PRO A 35 -14.32 7.69 4.73
C PRO A 35 -15.08 6.68 3.86
N GLN A 36 -14.69 6.51 2.59
CA GLN A 36 -15.27 5.53 1.67
C GLN A 36 -14.66 4.13 1.84
N HIS A 37 -13.62 3.98 2.67
CA HIS A 37 -12.94 2.71 2.92
C HIS A 37 -12.55 1.98 1.62
N ARG A 38 -11.95 2.71 0.68
CA ARG A 38 -11.43 2.14 -0.57
C ARG A 38 -10.25 1.22 -0.26
N ARG A 39 -9.95 0.33 -1.22
CA ARG A 39 -8.73 -0.48 -1.18
C ARG A 39 -7.58 0.27 -1.82
N TRP A 40 -6.43 0.22 -1.16
CA TRP A 40 -5.23 0.97 -1.52
C TRP A 40 -4.05 0.04 -1.75
N PHE A 41 -3.69 -0.14 -3.02
CA PHE A 41 -2.61 -1.00 -3.48
C PHE A 41 -1.24 -0.48 -3.03
N THR A 42 -0.34 -1.42 -2.74
CA THR A 42 1.02 -1.16 -2.25
C THR A 42 2.04 -1.96 -3.05
N SER A 43 3.35 -1.82 -2.78
CA SER A 43 4.40 -2.62 -3.44
C SER A 43 4.56 -4.03 -2.86
N GLY A 44 3.76 -4.40 -1.86
CA GLY A 44 3.92 -5.66 -1.15
C GLY A 44 3.53 -6.85 -2.01
N ARG A 45 4.45 -7.81 -2.16
CA ARG A 45 4.20 -9.07 -2.87
C ARG A 45 4.71 -10.29 -2.13
N ASP A 46 4.09 -11.43 -2.40
CA ASP A 46 4.52 -12.75 -1.95
C ASP A 46 5.57 -13.31 -2.93
N ASP A 47 6.79 -13.52 -2.46
CA ASP A 47 7.90 -14.12 -3.20
C ASP A 47 7.81 -15.66 -3.25
N GLY A 48 6.84 -16.24 -2.54
CA GLY A 48 6.65 -17.69 -2.42
C GLY A 48 6.61 -18.11 -0.95
N ASP A 49 5.87 -19.19 -0.67
CA ASP A 49 5.74 -19.77 0.68
C ASP A 49 5.30 -18.76 1.77
N ASN A 50 4.46 -17.77 1.40
CA ASN A 50 3.98 -16.70 2.28
C ASN A 50 5.13 -15.81 2.80
N VAL A 51 6.22 -15.70 2.05
CA VAL A 51 7.33 -14.78 2.31
C VAL A 51 7.06 -13.49 1.56
N TRP A 52 6.74 -12.44 2.31
CA TRP A 52 6.38 -11.15 1.73
C TRP A 52 7.57 -10.21 1.65
N ILE A 53 7.71 -9.58 0.50
CA ILE A 53 8.76 -8.59 0.18
C ILE A 53 8.14 -7.29 -0.31
N TRP A 54 8.90 -6.21 -0.14
CA TRP A 54 8.54 -4.86 -0.55
C TRP A 54 9.63 -4.30 -1.48
N ASP A 55 9.24 -3.51 -2.48
CA ASP A 55 10.15 -3.13 -3.57
C ASP A 55 11.30 -2.19 -3.18
N ASN A 56 11.20 -1.49 -2.05
CA ASN A 56 12.15 -0.43 -1.68
C ASN A 56 13.24 -0.86 -0.68
N GLY A 57 13.66 -2.13 -0.67
CA GLY A 57 14.83 -2.52 0.14
C GLY A 57 14.91 -3.97 0.61
N GLY A 58 13.99 -4.84 0.22
CA GLY A 58 14.06 -6.27 0.56
C GLY A 58 14.04 -6.56 2.06
N SER A 59 13.56 -5.63 2.88
CA SER A 59 13.41 -5.85 4.31
C SER A 59 12.34 -6.90 4.55
N LEU A 60 12.76 -8.03 5.10
CA LEU A 60 11.87 -9.10 5.54
C LEU A 60 11.26 -8.71 6.89
N PHE A 61 9.94 -8.54 6.91
CA PHE A 61 9.22 -8.35 8.18
C PHE A 61 9.13 -9.68 8.91
N SER A 62 9.60 -9.73 10.16
CA SER A 62 9.61 -10.97 10.97
C SER A 62 8.23 -11.42 11.44
N ASP A 63 7.26 -10.51 11.50
CA ASP A 63 5.87 -10.78 11.92
C ASP A 63 4.88 -10.25 10.87
N ILE A 64 4.96 -10.79 9.66
CA ILE A 64 4.13 -10.37 8.54
C ILE A 64 2.64 -10.58 8.81
N ASP A 65 2.29 -11.64 9.54
CA ASP A 65 0.90 -12.03 9.82
C ASP A 65 0.18 -10.98 10.69
N SER A 66 0.92 -10.26 11.55
CA SER A 66 0.38 -9.14 12.34
C SER A 66 -0.05 -7.93 11.49
N LEU A 67 0.50 -7.80 10.27
CA LEU A 67 0.20 -6.68 9.36
C LEU A 67 -1.14 -6.90 8.63
N PHE A 68 -1.48 -8.16 8.37
CA PHE A 68 -2.69 -8.55 7.66
C PHE A 68 -3.94 -8.50 8.55
N LEU A 69 -5.07 -8.22 7.92
CA LEU A 69 -6.39 -8.35 8.52
C LEU A 69 -6.69 -9.83 8.79
N PRO A 70 -7.53 -10.16 9.78
CA PRO A 70 -7.91 -11.54 10.04
C PRO A 70 -8.66 -12.16 8.83
N MET A 71 -8.68 -13.50 8.78
CA MET A 71 -9.46 -14.29 7.81
C MET A 71 -9.08 -14.08 6.33
N GLN A 72 -7.78 -14.05 6.03
CA GLN A 72 -7.27 -14.03 4.64
C GLN A 72 -7.27 -15.45 4.05
N ASN A 73 -8.37 -15.90 3.47
CA ASN A 73 -8.52 -17.28 2.95
C ASN A 73 -7.99 -17.51 1.53
N ALA A 74 -7.10 -16.65 1.03
CA ALA A 74 -6.69 -16.67 -0.37
C ALA A 74 -5.17 -16.85 -0.50
N SER A 75 -4.72 -18.12 -0.46
CA SER A 75 -3.32 -18.51 -0.58
C SER A 75 -2.72 -18.27 -1.97
N PHE A 76 -3.54 -18.04 -2.99
CA PHE A 76 -3.10 -17.74 -4.36
C PHE A 76 -2.92 -16.24 -4.61
N LEU A 77 -3.40 -15.38 -3.71
CA LEU A 77 -3.26 -13.93 -3.85
C LEU A 77 -1.88 -13.50 -3.36
N ARG A 78 -1.11 -12.92 -4.27
CA ARG A 78 0.32 -12.62 -4.09
C ARG A 78 0.63 -11.14 -3.91
N PHE A 79 -0.38 -10.28 -3.80
CA PHE A 79 -0.17 -8.84 -3.63
C PHE A 79 -0.87 -8.34 -2.38
N ALA A 80 -0.37 -7.24 -1.84
CA ALA A 80 -0.91 -6.61 -0.64
C ALA A 80 -1.59 -5.28 -1.00
N ALA A 81 -2.74 -5.03 -0.37
CA ALA A 81 -3.38 -3.73 -0.38
C ALA A 81 -3.91 -3.42 1.03
N TYR A 82 -3.94 -2.15 1.42
CA TYR A 82 -4.70 -1.74 2.59
C TYR A 82 -6.20 -1.85 2.31
N ASN A 83 -6.92 -2.38 3.29
CA ASN A 83 -8.36 -2.35 3.34
C ASN A 83 -8.84 -2.07 4.77
N TYR A 84 -10.07 -1.63 4.90
CA TYR A 84 -10.76 -1.54 6.17
C TYR A 84 -11.56 -2.83 6.42
N SER A 85 -11.47 -3.37 7.63
CA SER A 85 -12.29 -4.50 8.06
C SER A 85 -13.36 -4.01 9.00
N ASP A 86 -14.63 -4.14 8.60
CA ASP A 86 -15.77 -3.84 9.49
C ASP A 86 -15.79 -4.79 10.70
N LEU A 87 -15.45 -6.07 10.48
CA LEU A 87 -15.42 -7.08 11.54
C LEU A 87 -14.35 -6.76 12.60
N ALA A 88 -13.16 -6.35 12.18
CA ALA A 88 -12.07 -6.03 13.09
C ALA A 88 -12.04 -4.53 13.48
N ASN A 89 -12.94 -3.72 12.94
CA ASN A 89 -13.03 -2.28 13.10
C ASN A 89 -11.65 -1.58 12.96
N LYS A 90 -10.88 -1.98 11.94
CA LYS A 90 -9.51 -1.47 11.73
C LYS A 90 -9.08 -1.54 10.27
N TRP A 91 -8.15 -0.65 9.92
CA TRP A 91 -7.35 -0.75 8.70
C TRP A 91 -6.25 -1.80 8.86
N GLY A 92 -5.94 -2.51 7.79
CA GLY A 92 -4.83 -3.47 7.73
C GLY A 92 -4.58 -3.96 6.31
N LEU A 93 -3.56 -4.78 6.14
CA LEU A 93 -3.25 -5.35 4.83
C LEU A 93 -4.22 -6.49 4.50
N GLN A 94 -4.56 -6.60 3.24
CA GLN A 94 -5.36 -7.67 2.66
C GLN A 94 -4.60 -8.22 1.46
N LYS A 95 -4.66 -9.55 1.28
CA LYS A 95 -4.16 -10.21 0.08
C LYS A 95 -5.11 -9.95 -1.08
N VAL A 96 -4.58 -9.50 -2.22
CA VAL A 96 -5.33 -9.10 -3.41
C VAL A 96 -4.71 -9.66 -4.69
N ASP A 97 -5.49 -9.62 -5.77
CA ASP A 97 -5.01 -9.93 -7.13
C ASP A 97 -4.45 -8.66 -7.76
N SER A 98 -3.36 -8.79 -8.54
CA SER A 98 -2.78 -7.69 -9.33
C SER A 98 -3.70 -7.12 -10.40
N THR A 99 -4.72 -7.87 -10.84
CA THR A 99 -5.61 -7.48 -11.93
C THR A 99 -6.77 -6.59 -11.47
N GLU A 100 -6.98 -6.48 -10.16
CA GLU A 100 -8.06 -5.68 -9.60
C GLU A 100 -7.76 -4.18 -9.70
N LEU A 101 -8.73 -3.41 -10.19
CA LEU A 101 -8.64 -1.95 -10.21
C LEU A 101 -8.86 -1.40 -8.79
N MET A 102 -7.83 -0.79 -8.23
CA MET A 102 -7.81 -0.24 -6.87
C MET A 102 -7.15 1.15 -6.86
N ALA A 103 -7.41 1.93 -5.82
CA ALA A 103 -6.58 3.10 -5.54
C ALA A 103 -5.16 2.62 -5.16
N TYR A 104 -4.17 3.52 -5.19
CA TYR A 104 -2.79 3.17 -4.88
C TYR A 104 -2.13 4.29 -4.08
N ILE A 105 -1.12 3.93 -3.30
CA ILE A 105 -0.34 4.88 -2.49
C ILE A 105 1.07 4.89 -3.04
N CYS A 106 1.57 6.07 -3.38
CA CYS A 106 2.96 6.26 -3.77
C CYS A 106 3.77 6.82 -2.59
N GLU A 107 5.05 6.46 -2.52
CA GLU A 107 6.03 6.99 -1.59
C GLU A 107 7.19 7.65 -2.34
N ILE A 108 7.87 8.58 -1.68
CA ILE A 108 9.07 9.21 -2.21
C ILE A 108 10.05 9.50 -1.07
N TRP A 109 11.35 9.41 -1.38
CA TRP A 109 12.39 9.86 -0.48
C TRP A 109 12.23 11.35 -0.16
N LYS A 110 12.33 11.70 1.12
CA LYS A 110 12.20 13.09 1.60
C LYS A 110 13.16 14.05 0.90
N GLU A 111 14.35 13.56 0.54
CA GLU A 111 15.38 14.30 -0.19
C GLU A 111 14.97 14.64 -1.63
N ASN A 112 14.09 13.81 -2.21
CA ASN A 112 13.61 13.94 -3.58
C ASN A 112 12.27 14.69 -3.68
N LEU A 113 11.75 15.26 -2.58
CA LEU A 113 10.49 16.02 -2.59
C LEU A 113 10.48 17.13 -3.65
N ASN A 114 11.62 17.77 -3.90
CA ASN A 114 11.77 18.82 -4.92
C ASN A 114 11.64 18.30 -6.37
N GLN A 115 11.70 16.98 -6.56
CA GLN A 115 11.57 16.30 -7.84
C GLN A 115 10.15 15.79 -8.09
N LEU A 116 9.23 15.94 -7.12
CA LEU A 116 7.82 15.66 -7.32
C LEU A 116 7.28 16.61 -8.40
N ILE A 117 6.94 16.04 -9.55
CA ILE A 117 6.22 16.77 -10.59
C ILE A 117 4.74 16.73 -10.22
N ILE A 118 4.36 17.38 -9.11
CA ILE A 118 2.95 17.61 -8.81
C ILE A 118 2.47 18.67 -9.80
N THR A 119 2.04 18.24 -10.99
CA THR A 119 1.11 19.07 -11.73
C THR A 119 -0.10 19.24 -10.83
N GLU A 120 -0.25 20.40 -10.19
CA GLU A 120 -1.52 20.79 -9.59
C GLU A 120 -2.58 20.53 -10.65
N ARG A 121 -3.44 19.54 -10.40
CA ARG A 121 -4.70 19.51 -11.11
C ARG A 121 -5.45 20.68 -10.52
N ASP A 122 -5.44 21.81 -11.23
CA ASP A 122 -6.40 22.88 -10.99
C ASP A 122 -7.77 22.20 -10.93
N ILE A 123 -8.34 22.13 -9.73
CA ILE A 123 -9.73 21.77 -9.56
C ILE A 123 -10.48 23.06 -9.86
N ASP A 124 -10.62 23.37 -11.14
CA ASP A 124 -11.54 24.41 -11.59
C ASP A 124 -12.97 23.98 -11.18
N TYR A 125 -13.60 24.79 -10.34
CA TYR A 125 -15.01 24.69 -9.96
C TYR A 125 -15.90 25.51 -10.89
#